data_AF-A0A6B2G573-F1
#
_entry.id   AF-A0A6B2G573-F1
#
_cell.length_a   1.000
_cell.length_b   1.000
_cell.length_c   1.000
_cell.angle_alpha   90.00
_cell.angle_beta   90.00
_cell.angle_gamma   90.00
#
_symmetry.space_group_name_H-M   'P 1'
#
loop_
_entity.id
_entity.type
_entity.pdbx_description
1 polymer ?
#
loop_
_entity_poly.entity_id
_entity_poly.type
_entity_poly.pdbx_seq_one_letter_code
_entity_poly.pdbx_strand_id
1 'polypeptide(L)'
;IVSLAFTSLFFLFSYCNYECHILLSHLRTDDNETHRPCPKPSGANATILYNFVSFPNYFYEILTWISFTFLTRSHSSAAFTGVGAATMISWASAKHAIYRKNPTYPKNRKAIIPYIL
;
A
#
# COMPACT_ATOMS: atom_id res chain seq x y z
N ILE A 1 -19.43 14.89 -13.89
CA ILE A 1 -19.41 13.40 -13.83
C ILE A 1 -17.98 12.88 -13.65
N VAL A 2 -17.06 13.12 -14.59
CA VAL A 2 -15.67 12.63 -14.52
C VAL A 2 -14.92 13.08 -13.24
N SER A 3 -15.04 14.34 -12.85
CA SER A 3 -14.40 14.84 -11.61
C SER A 3 -14.97 14.20 -10.34
N LEU A 4 -16.28 13.93 -10.28
CA LEU A 4 -16.90 13.26 -9.13
C LEU A 4 -16.37 11.82 -8.98
N ALA A 5 -16.21 11.10 -10.08
CA ALA A 5 -15.66 9.74 -10.05
C ALA A 5 -14.24 9.70 -9.47
N PHE A 6 -13.35 10.59 -9.91
CA PHE A 6 -11.98 10.64 -9.39
C PHE A 6 -11.92 11.12 -7.93
N THR A 7 -12.80 12.03 -7.52
CA THR A 7 -12.94 12.41 -6.12
C THR A 7 -13.38 11.23 -5.26
N SER A 8 -14.38 10.45 -5.70
CA SER A 8 -14.82 9.25 -4.98
C SER A 8 -13.71 8.20 -4.88
N LEU A 9 -12.96 7.98 -5.97
CA LEU A 9 -11.81 7.07 -5.97
C LEU A 9 -10.70 7.54 -5.03
N PHE A 10 -10.40 8.85 -5.01
CA PHE A 10 -9.41 9.42 -4.10
C PHE A 10 -9.75 9.13 -2.64
N PHE A 11 -11.00 9.38 -2.22
CA PHE A 11 -11.43 9.10 -0.85
C PHE A 11 -11.50 7.61 -0.54
N LEU A 12 -11.96 6.79 -1.49
CA LEU A 12 -12.00 5.34 -1.33
C LEU A 12 -10.61 4.74 -1.08
N PHE A 13 -9.63 5.08 -1.92
CA PHE A 13 -8.26 4.56 -1.77
C PHE A 13 -7.55 5.14 -0.56
N SER A 14 -7.83 6.41 -0.21
CA SER A 14 -7.35 7.01 1.03
C SER A 14 -7.87 6.27 2.26
N TYR A 15 -9.15 5.89 2.26
CA TYR A 15 -9.76 5.10 3.31
C TYR A 15 -9.16 3.68 3.38
N CYS A 16 -8.96 3.02 2.24
CA CYS A 16 -8.30 1.71 2.21
C CYS A 16 -6.84 1.77 2.73
N ASN A 17 -6.12 2.84 2.42
CA ASN A 17 -4.78 3.07 2.97
C ASN A 17 -4.83 3.29 4.49
N TYR A 18 -5.79 4.07 4.98
CA TYR A 18 -6.01 4.32 6.40
C TYR A 18 -6.29 3.03 7.19
N GLU A 19 -7.15 2.16 6.67
CA GLU A 19 -7.42 0.83 7.26
C GLU A 19 -6.15 -0.01 7.38
N CYS A 20 -5.27 0.02 6.37
CA CYS A 20 -3.97 -0.64 6.45
C CYS A 20 -3.08 -0.03 7.53
N HIS A 21 -3.11 1.29 7.70
CA HIS A 21 -2.35 1.98 8.74
C HIS A 21 -2.87 1.69 10.15
N ILE A 22 -4.18 1.56 10.37
CA ILE A 22 -4.74 1.09 11.65
C ILE A 22 -4.21 -0.31 11.97
N LEU A 23 -4.26 -1.23 11.00
CA LEU A 23 -3.72 -2.57 11.21
C LEU A 23 -2.22 -2.51 11.56
N LEU A 24 -1.45 -1.71 10.83
CA LEU A 24 -0.02 -1.55 11.08
C LEU A 24 0.28 -0.88 12.43
N SER A 25 -0.57 0.01 12.93
CA SER A 25 -0.38 0.64 14.24
C SER A 25 -0.62 -0.36 15.37
N HIS A 26 -1.60 -1.25 15.25
CA HIS A 26 -1.83 -2.32 16.22
C HIS A 26 -0.70 -3.36 16.28
N LEU A 27 0.17 -3.42 15.26
CA LEU A 27 1.35 -4.29 15.25
C LEU A 27 2.58 -3.66 15.92
N ARG A 28 2.48 -2.41 16.41
CA ARG A 28 3.57 -1.74 17.13
C ARG A 28 3.40 -2.02 18.62
N THR A 29 4.34 -2.75 19.21
CA THR A 29 4.37 -3.01 20.65
C THR A 29 5.04 -1.86 21.42
N ASP A 30 6.10 -1.28 20.83
CA ASP A 30 6.86 -0.16 21.35
C ASP A 30 7.31 0.74 20.17
N ASP A 31 7.44 2.05 20.41
CA ASP A 31 7.94 3.01 19.42
C ASP A 31 9.40 2.76 19.03
N ASN A 32 10.18 2.13 19.90
CA ASN A 32 11.59 1.79 19.67
C ASN A 32 11.81 0.42 19.01
N GLU A 33 10.75 -0.35 18.74
CA GLU A 33 10.89 -1.72 18.22
C GLU A 33 11.12 -1.72 16.70
N THR A 34 12.31 -2.17 16.28
CA THR A 34 12.70 -2.24 14.85
C THR A 34 12.09 -3.44 14.13
N HIS A 35 11.72 -4.49 14.87
CA HIS A 35 11.20 -5.72 14.30
C HIS A 35 9.67 -5.67 14.20
N ARG A 36 9.15 -5.49 12.98
CA ARG A 36 7.70 -5.53 12.74
C ARG A 36 7.27 -6.89 12.18
N PRO A 37 6.36 -7.60 12.85
CA PRO A 37 5.84 -8.85 12.33
C PRO A 37 5.14 -8.63 10.99
N CYS A 38 5.12 -9.66 10.14
CA CYS A 38 4.42 -9.58 8.88
C CYS A 38 2.91 -9.43 9.11
N PRO A 39 2.25 -8.40 8.55
CA PRO A 39 0.83 -8.17 8.78
C PRO A 39 -0.02 -9.32 8.23
N LYS A 40 -1.10 -9.63 8.95
CA LYS A 40 -2.12 -10.59 8.55
C LYS A 40 -3.44 -9.85 8.31
N PRO A 41 -4.29 -10.32 7.37
CA PRO A 41 -5.59 -9.71 7.15
C PRO A 41 -6.42 -9.71 8.44
N SER A 42 -7.10 -8.60 8.73
CA SER A 42 -7.91 -8.43 9.94
C SER A 42 -9.40 -8.75 9.71
N GLY A 43 -9.77 -9.19 8.50
CA GLY A 43 -11.17 -9.39 8.08
C GLY A 43 -11.85 -8.13 7.54
N ALA A 44 -11.29 -6.95 7.75
CA ALA A 44 -11.76 -5.70 7.14
C ALA A 44 -11.49 -5.68 5.63
N ASN A 45 -12.43 -5.13 4.84
CA ASN A 45 -12.44 -5.18 3.37
C ASN A 45 -11.08 -4.82 2.73
N ALA A 46 -10.47 -3.69 3.12
CA ALA A 46 -9.20 -3.24 2.53
C ALA A 46 -7.99 -4.11 2.93
N THR A 47 -8.02 -4.71 4.12
CA THR A 47 -6.93 -5.52 4.67
C THR A 47 -6.87 -6.93 4.07
N ILE A 48 -7.91 -7.37 3.36
CA ILE A 48 -7.93 -8.67 2.65
C ILE A 48 -6.77 -8.76 1.65
N LEU A 49 -6.32 -7.62 1.13
CA LEU A 49 -5.22 -7.56 0.16
C LEU A 49 -3.88 -8.05 0.76
N TYR A 50 -3.73 -8.07 2.09
CA TYR A 50 -2.57 -8.70 2.75
C TYR A 50 -2.46 -10.20 2.49
N ASN A 51 -3.50 -10.88 2.01
CA ASN A 51 -3.38 -12.27 1.55
C ASN A 51 -2.52 -12.41 0.29
N PHE A 52 -2.50 -11.38 -0.55
CA PHE A 52 -1.89 -11.42 -1.87
C PHE A 52 -0.59 -10.60 -1.94
N VAL A 53 -0.50 -9.50 -1.18
CA VAL A 53 0.64 -8.59 -1.22
C VAL A 53 1.14 -8.22 0.18
N SER A 54 2.39 -7.80 0.28
CA SER A 54 3.04 -7.45 1.55
C SER A 54 2.76 -6.03 2.00
N PHE A 55 2.68 -5.11 1.03
CA PHE A 55 2.54 -3.68 1.25
C PHE A 55 1.31 -3.13 0.51
N PRO A 56 0.09 -3.58 0.86
CA PRO A 56 -1.14 -3.08 0.25
C PRO A 56 -1.37 -1.60 0.55
N ASN A 57 -0.82 -1.08 1.65
CA ASN A 57 -0.82 0.35 1.96
C ASN A 57 -0.16 1.17 0.82
N TYR A 58 1.03 0.77 0.35
CA TYR A 58 1.69 1.45 -0.76
C TYR A 58 0.91 1.31 -2.07
N PHE A 59 0.23 0.18 -2.29
CA PHE A 59 -0.65 0.01 -3.44
C PHE A 59 -1.81 1.02 -3.42
N TYR A 60 -2.52 1.12 -2.29
CA TYR A 60 -3.60 2.09 -2.14
C TYR A 60 -3.11 3.54 -2.22
N GLU A 61 -1.95 3.83 -1.63
CA GLU A 61 -1.35 5.17 -1.70
C GLU A 61 -1.04 5.58 -3.15
N ILE A 62 -0.47 4.68 -3.95
CA ILE A 62 -0.25 4.93 -5.39
C ILE A 62 -1.59 5.20 -6.10
N LEU A 63 -2.64 4.41 -5.84
CA LEU A 63 -3.95 4.60 -6.44
C LEU A 63 -4.62 5.93 -6.01
N THR A 64 -4.42 6.35 -4.77
CA THR A 64 -4.84 7.67 -4.27
C THR A 64 -4.17 8.78 -5.07
N TRP A 65 -2.85 8.72 -5.26
CA TRP A 65 -2.11 9.74 -6.01
C TRP A 65 -2.41 9.73 -7.51
N ILE A 66 -2.69 8.57 -8.10
CA ILE A 66 -3.21 8.47 -9.48
C ILE A 66 -4.57 9.17 -9.58
N SER A 67 -5.48 8.89 -8.66
CA SER A 67 -6.81 9.53 -8.63
C SER A 67 -6.70 11.04 -8.47
N PHE A 68 -5.81 11.51 -7.59
CA PHE A 68 -5.54 12.93 -7.37
C PHE A 68 -4.93 13.61 -8.61
N THR A 69 -4.05 12.91 -9.34
CA THR A 69 -3.46 13.42 -10.58
C THR A 69 -4.52 13.62 -11.66
N PHE A 70 -5.45 12.67 -11.83
CA PHE A 70 -6.56 12.82 -12.78
C PHE A 70 -7.58 13.87 -12.33
N LEU A 71 -7.76 14.05 -11.02
CA LEU A 71 -8.63 15.07 -10.45
C LEU A 71 -8.09 16.48 -10.72
N THR A 72 -6.80 16.71 -10.47
CA THR A 72 -6.16 18.04 -10.62
C THR A 72 -5.68 18.32 -12.04
N ARG A 73 -5.44 17.29 -12.85
CA ARG A 73 -4.81 17.35 -14.18
C ARG A 73 -3.48 18.12 -14.17
N SER A 74 -2.78 18.07 -13.03
CA SER A 74 -1.51 18.76 -12.84
C SER A 74 -0.34 17.89 -13.26
N HIS A 75 0.50 18.41 -14.15
CA HIS A 75 1.76 17.76 -14.54
C HIS A 75 2.68 17.55 -13.34
N SER A 76 2.69 18.48 -12.38
CA SER A 76 3.47 18.36 -11.15
C SER A 76 2.98 17.18 -10.29
N SER A 77 1.65 16.97 -10.20
CA SER A 77 1.08 15.82 -9.51
C SER A 77 1.43 14.51 -10.21
N ALA A 78 1.42 14.50 -11.55
CA ALA A 78 1.78 13.31 -12.33
C ALA A 78 3.25 12.92 -12.11
N ALA A 79 4.16 13.90 -12.12
CA ALA A 79 5.57 13.69 -11.83
C ALA A 79 5.78 13.18 -10.39
N PHE A 80 5.12 13.80 -9.41
CA PHE A 80 5.15 13.36 -8.01
C PHE A 80 4.68 11.92 -7.85
N THR A 81 3.56 11.56 -8.48
CA THR A 81 3.00 10.21 -8.46
C THR A 81 3.96 9.20 -9.06
N GLY A 82 4.57 9.51 -10.21
CA GLY A 82 5.52 8.61 -10.87
C GLY A 82 6.77 8.34 -10.04
N VAL A 83 7.40 9.40 -9.52
CA VAL A 83 8.60 9.28 -8.67
C VAL A 83 8.28 8.61 -7.34
N GLY A 84 7.16 8.97 -6.71
CA GLY A 84 6.68 8.36 -5.47
C GLY A 84 6.39 6.86 -5.63
N ALA A 85 5.70 6.49 -6.71
CA ALA A 85 5.41 5.08 -7.02
C ALA A 85 6.69 4.27 -7.21
N ALA A 86 7.66 4.76 -8.00
CA ALA A 86 8.94 4.08 -8.19
C ALA A 86 9.70 3.89 -6.87
N THR A 87 9.71 4.92 -6.03
CA THR A 87 10.35 4.89 -4.71
C THR A 87 9.71 3.86 -3.79
N MET A 88 8.38 3.85 -3.70
CA MET A 88 7.64 2.87 -2.89
C MET A 88 7.82 1.43 -3.39
N ILE A 89 7.84 1.21 -4.71
CA ILE A 89 8.10 -0.10 -5.32
C ILE A 89 9.49 -0.61 -4.94
N SER A 90 10.51 0.24 -4.99
CA SER A 90 11.87 -0.12 -4.58
C SER A 90 11.93 -0.51 -3.10
N TRP A 91 11.33 0.31 -2.23
CA TRP A 91 11.28 0.04 -0.79
C TRP A 91 10.52 -1.23 -0.45
N ALA A 92 9.36 -1.47 -1.08
CA ALA A 92 8.59 -2.68 -0.86
C ALA A 92 9.33 -3.92 -1.33
N SER A 93 10.00 -3.87 -2.47
CA SER A 93 10.77 -5.00 -3.00
C SER A 93 11.90 -5.38 -2.04
N ALA A 94 12.64 -4.38 -1.54
CA ALA A 94 13.70 -4.59 -0.55
C ALA A 94 13.16 -5.22 0.74
N LYS A 95 12.06 -4.68 1.30
CA LYS A 95 11.45 -5.21 2.53
C LYS A 95 10.81 -6.60 2.31
N HIS A 96 10.20 -6.83 1.16
CA HIS A 96 9.61 -8.12 0.79
C HIS A 96 10.67 -9.21 0.70
N ALA A 97 11.84 -8.91 0.13
CA ALA A 97 12.98 -9.84 0.09
C ALA A 97 13.45 -10.24 1.50
N ILE A 98 13.42 -9.31 2.46
CA ILE A 98 13.70 -9.61 3.87
C ILE A 98 12.63 -10.54 4.45
N TYR A 99 11.35 -10.22 4.26
CA TYR A 99 10.25 -11.07 4.74
C TYR A 99 10.30 -12.49 4.19
N ARG A 100 10.69 -12.68 2.93
CA ARG A 100 10.83 -14.01 2.32
C ARG A 100 11.93 -14.88 2.93
N LYS A 101 12.87 -14.30 3.68
CA LYS A 101 13.88 -15.07 4.42
C LYS A 101 13.29 -15.77 5.65
N ASN A 102 12.15 -15.29 6.16
CA ASN A 102 11.48 -15.90 7.31
C ASN A 102 10.76 -17.20 6.87
N PRO A 103 11.04 -18.35 7.50
CA PRO A 103 10.44 -19.63 7.12
C PRO A 103 8.91 -19.66 7.22
N THR A 104 8.36 -18.86 8.14
CA THR A 104 6.92 -18.75 8.41
C THR A 104 6.18 -17.80 7.45
N TYR A 105 6.91 -17.14 6.55
CA TYR A 105 6.34 -16.18 5.62
C TYR A 105 5.63 -16.87 4.43
N PRO A 106 4.40 -16.47 4.08
CA PRO A 106 3.67 -17.06 2.97
C PRO A 106 4.32 -16.74 1.61
N LYS A 107 4.87 -17.76 0.97
CA LYS A 107 5.65 -17.65 -0.27
C LYS A 107 4.85 -17.13 -1.48
N ASN A 108 3.53 -17.21 -1.44
CA ASN A 108 2.66 -16.80 -2.55
C ASN A 108 2.39 -15.28 -2.58
N ARG A 109 2.78 -14.54 -1.54
CA ARG A 109 2.61 -13.08 -1.51
C ARG A 109 3.58 -12.38 -2.45
N LYS A 110 3.12 -11.25 -3.00
CA LYS A 110 3.90 -10.30 -3.79
C LYS A 110 4.25 -9.06 -2.95
N ALA A 111 5.05 -8.14 -3.49
CA ALA A 111 5.49 -6.95 -2.79
C ALA A 111 4.36 -5.91 -2.69
N ILE A 112 3.84 -5.41 -3.82
CA ILE A 112 2.85 -4.32 -3.89
C ILE A 112 1.67 -4.67 -4.79
N ILE A 113 1.92 -5.12 -6.02
CA ILE A 113 0.89 -5.28 -7.03
C ILE A 113 0.50 -6.75 -7.09
N PRO A 114 -0.78 -7.10 -6.84
CA PRO A 114 -1.23 -8.48 -6.93
C PRO A 114 -0.87 -9.08 -8.29
N TYR A 115 -0.31 -10.29 -8.28
CA TYR A 115 0.04 -11.08 -9.48
C TYR A 115 1.15 -10.53 -10.38
N ILE A 116 1.66 -9.32 -10.15
CA ILE A 116 2.75 -8.73 -10.94
C ILE A 116 4.03 -8.68 -10.10
N LEU A 117 4.01 -7.93 -8.99
CA LEU A 117 5.23 -7.50 -8.30
C LEU A 117 5.09 -7.49 -6.78
#